data_AF-A0A2W2FAZ2-F1
#
_entry.id   AF-A0A2W2FAZ2-F1
#
_cell.length_a   1.000
_cell.length_b   1.000
_cell.length_c   1.000
_cell.angle_alpha   90.00
_cell.angle_beta   90.00
_cell.angle_gamma   90.00
#
_symmetry.space_group_name_H-M   'P 1'
#
loop_
_entity.id
_entity.type
_entity.pdbx_description
1 polymer ?
#
loop_
_entity_poly.entity_id
_entity_poly.type
_entity_poly.pdbx_seq_one_letter_code
_entity_poly.pdbx_strand_id
1 'polypeptide(L)' 'MVLTMSDDKPEFGYGAGGRPLWTARDRGTEVIRTVLRKAGRREFGERHGGFVVEGGGQQRR' A
#
# COMPACT_ATOMS: atom_id res chain seq x y z
N MET A 1 16.56 28.04 15.03
CA MET A 1 16.93 26.78 14.36
C MET A 1 15.63 26.11 13.93
N VAL A 2 15.28 26.20 12.64
CA VAL A 2 14.07 25.55 12.10
C VAL A 2 14.46 24.12 11.76
N LEU A 3 13.95 23.14 12.51
CA LEU A 3 14.02 21.73 12.13
C LEU A 3 13.15 21.58 10.89
N THR A 4 13.75 21.50 9.70
CA THR A 4 13.06 21.05 8.51
C THR A 4 12.67 19.59 8.78
N MET A 5 11.42 19.37 9.21
CA MET A 5 10.81 18.04 9.15
C MET A 5 10.99 17.59 7.70
N SER A 6 11.77 16.52 7.49
CA SER A 6 12.03 16.01 6.15
C SER A 6 10.70 15.81 5.44
N ASP A 7 10.45 16.59 4.39
CA ASP A 7 9.33 16.44 3.45
C ASP A 7 9.61 15.21 2.56
N ASP A 8 10.00 14.10 3.21
CA ASP A 8 10.31 12.86 2.55
C ASP A 8 8.97 12.36 1.99
N LYS A 9 8.85 12.46 0.67
CA LYS A 9 7.68 11.97 -0.06
C LYS A 9 7.96 10.52 -0.42
N PRO A 10 6.95 9.64 -0.31
CA PRO A 10 7.13 8.25 -0.73
C PRO A 10 7.57 8.18 -2.18
N GLU A 11 8.66 7.44 -2.43
CA GLU A 11 9.28 7.29 -3.76
C GLU A 11 8.27 6.87 -4.83
N PHE A 12 7.31 6.01 -4.45
CA PHE A 12 6.28 5.49 -5.36
C PHE A 12 4.90 6.13 -5.13
N GLY A 13 4.83 7.23 -4.37
CA GLY A 13 3.59 7.93 -4.06
C GLY A 13 2.73 7.20 -3.03
N TYR A 14 1.41 7.30 -3.18
CA TYR A 14 0.44 6.76 -2.22
C TYR A 14 -0.47 5.73 -2.89
N GLY A 15 -0.69 4.60 -2.22
CA GLY A 15 -1.61 3.55 -2.61
C GLY A 15 -3.03 3.79 -2.11
N ALA A 16 -3.87 2.76 -2.24
CA ALA A 16 -5.24 2.77 -1.73
C ALA A 16 -5.26 3.12 -0.23
N GLY A 17 -6.23 3.96 0.17
CA GLY A 17 -6.35 4.43 1.56
C GLY A 17 -5.28 5.45 1.97
N GLY A 18 -4.51 6.00 1.03
CA GLY A 18 -3.46 6.98 1.33
C GLY A 18 -2.20 6.35 1.95
N ARG A 19 -2.00 5.04 1.79
CA ARG A 19 -0.83 4.35 2.33
C ARG A 19 0.43 4.78 1.55
N PRO A 20 1.48 5.29 2.21
CA PRO A 20 2.71 5.67 1.51
C PRO A 20 3.43 4.42 0.96
N LEU A 21 3.95 4.54 -0.26
CA LEU A 21 4.64 3.47 -0.97
C LEU A 21 6.14 3.81 -1.04
N TRP A 22 6.88 3.36 -0.04
CA TRP A 22 8.31 3.64 0.09
C TRP A 22 9.18 2.70 -0.73
N THR A 23 8.69 1.49 -0.98
CA THR A 23 9.49 0.44 -1.62
C THR A 23 8.85 -0.04 -2.91
N ALA A 24 9.67 -0.57 -3.81
CA ALA A 24 9.18 -1.25 -5.01
C ALA A 24 8.22 -2.41 -4.64
N ARG A 25 8.37 -3.00 -3.46
CA ARG A 25 7.47 -4.02 -2.92
C ARG A 25 6.10 -3.44 -2.56
N ASP A 26 6.04 -2.28 -1.91
CA ASP A 26 4.78 -1.59 -1.62
C ASP A 26 4.04 -1.23 -2.92
N ARG A 27 4.77 -0.74 -3.93
CA ARG A 27 4.20 -0.51 -5.26
C ARG A 27 3.69 -1.80 -5.90
N GLY A 28 4.44 -2.90 -5.80
CA GLY A 28 4.04 -4.20 -6.32
C GLY A 28 2.74 -4.71 -5.70
N THR A 29 2.59 -4.56 -4.39
CA THR A 29 1.34 -4.87 -3.66
C THR A 29 0.15 -4.09 -4.25
N GLU A 30 0.32 -2.79 -4.51
CA GLU A 30 -0.75 -1.96 -5.07
C GLU A 30 -1.07 -2.28 -6.54
N VAL A 31 -0.07 -2.70 -7.32
CA VAL A 31 -0.29 -3.21 -8.68
C VAL A 31 -1.14 -4.48 -8.64
N ILE A 32 -0.80 -5.44 -7.77
CA ILE A 32 -1.57 -6.69 -7.61
C ILE A 32 -3.00 -6.38 -7.16
N ARG A 33 -3.16 -5.49 -6.18
CA ARG A 33 -4.45 -5.00 -5.69
C ARG A 33 -5.31 -4.45 -6.85
N THR A 34 -4.71 -3.61 -7.69
CA THR A 34 -5.38 -3.03 -8.86
C THR A 34 -5.80 -4.08 -9.88
N VAL A 35 -4.94 -5.05 -10.17
CA VAL A 35 -5.25 -6.15 -11.10
C VAL A 35 -6.42 -6.99 -10.58
N LEU A 36 -6.42 -7.36 -9.30
CA LEU A 36 -7.49 -8.16 -8.70
C LEU A 36 -8.83 -7.41 -8.68
N ARG A 37 -8.82 -6.10 -8.37
CA ARG A 37 -10.02 -5.25 -8.46
C ARG A 37 -10.57 -5.20 -9.88
N LYS A 38 -9.70 -5.03 -10.89
CA LYS A 38 -10.11 -5.04 -12.32
C LYS A 38 -10.69 -6.39 -12.75
N ALA A 39 -10.25 -7.49 -12.14
CA ALA A 39 -10.80 -8.83 -12.34
C ALA A 39 -12.14 -9.06 -11.59
N GLY A 40 -12.74 -8.03 -10.99
CA GLY A 40 -13.99 -8.13 -10.25
C GLY A 40 -13.84 -8.79 -8.88
N ARG A 41 -12.61 -9.07 -8.44
CA ARG A 41 -12.35 -9.55 -7.07
C ARG A 41 -12.42 -8.35 -6.14
N ARG A 42 -13.24 -8.46 -5.09
CA ARG A 42 -13.30 -7.46 -4.03
C ARG A 42 -12.19 -7.72 -3.02
N GLU A 43 -11.69 -6.64 -2.45
CA GLU A 43 -10.86 -6.73 -1.25
C GLU A 43 -11.67 -7.26 -0.09
N PHE A 44 -10.97 -7.96 0.80
CA PHE A 44 -11.52 -8.34 2.08
C PHE A 44 -11.94 -7.09 2.84
N GLY A 45 -13.18 -7.07 3.31
CA GLY A 45 -13.72 -6.00 4.14
C GLY A 45 -14.70 -6.57 5.15
N GLU A 46 -15.10 -5.77 6.13
CA GLU A 46 -15.90 -6.22 7.29
C GLU A 46 -17.20 -6.94 6.90
N ARG A 47 -17.79 -6.59 5.76
CA ARG A 47 -19.07 -7.14 5.31
C ARG A 47 -18.94 -8.22 4.23
N HIS A 48 -17.77 -8.40 3.62
CA HIS A 48 -17.60 -9.27 2.44
C HIS A 48 -16.24 -9.98 2.45
N GLY A 49 -16.25 -11.29 2.18
CA GLY A 49 -15.03 -12.05 1.87
C GLY A 49 -14.36 -11.53 0.59
N GLY A 50 -13.04 -11.61 0.54
CA GLY A 50 -12.24 -11.03 -0.54
C GLY A 50 -10.76 -11.35 -0.39
N PHE A 51 -9.91 -10.66 -1.15
CA PHE A 51 -8.46 -10.84 -1.08
C PHE A 51 -7.80 -9.81 -0.15
N VAL A 52 -6.67 -10.18 0.44
CA VAL A 52 -5.74 -9.27 1.13
C VAL A 52 -4.40 -9.38 0.42
N VAL A 53 -3.80 -8.24 0.07
CA VAL A 53 -2.40 -8.19 -0.39
C VAL A 53 -1.60 -7.51 0.70
N GLU A 54 -0.73 -8.27 1.35
CA GLU A 54 0.16 -7.75 2.37
C GLU A 54 1.43 -7.21 1.69
N GLY A 55 1.69 -5.92 1.87
CA GLY A 55 3.03 -5.38 1.66
C GLY A 55 3.94 -5.95 2.74
N GLY A 56 5.20 -6.21 2.39
CA GLY A 56 6.21 -6.72 3.34
C GLY A 56 6.63 -5.66 4.35
N GLY A 57 5.68 -5.07 5.08
CA GLY A 57 5.93 -4.19 6.20
C GLY A 57 6.79 -4.94 7.20
N GLN A 58 7.89 -4.30 7.62
CA GLN A 58 8.88 -4.86 8.54
C GLN A 58 8.21 -5.73 9.61
N GLN A 59 8.47 -7.04 9.58
CA GLN A 59 8.59 -7.78 10.82
C GLN A 59 9.71 -7.09 11.58
N ARG A 60 9.37 -6.16 12.47
CA ARG A 60 10.24 -5.86 13.60
C ARG A 60 10.20 -7.11 14.47
N ARG A 61 11.17 -8.00 14.26
CA ARG A 61 11.62 -8.92 15.30
C ARG A 61 12.31 -8.13 16.39
#